data_AF-A0A6A6LQV6-F1
#
_entry.id   AF-A0A6A6LQV6-F1
#
_cell.length_a   1.000
_cell.length_b   1.000
_cell.length_c   1.000
_cell.angle_alpha   90.00
_cell.angle_beta   90.00
_cell.angle_gamma   90.00
#
_symmetry.space_group_name_H-M   'P 1'
#
loop_
_entity.id
_entity.type
_entity.pdbx_description
1 polymer ?
#
loop_
_entity_poly.entity_id
_entity_poly.type
_entity_poly.pdbx_seq_one_letter_code
_entity_poly.pdbx_strand_id
1 'polypeptide(L)'
;MFAAENGLKGDPRLQGISEAIRVVPGFPKPGVEARGFMFGPSIALAIGAKFVPLRKPGKLPASVISEQYVLEYGTDCLEMHVGAVQPGERALVIDDLIATGGTLSAAIRLLERMGAEVVECACVIGLPEVKGQCRLRGKPLYILVEPRDMDCYQGMMASSPCYDFVMV
;
A
#
# COMPACT_ATOMS: atom_id res chain seq x y z
N MET A 1 8.30 15.88 -20.98
CA MET A 1 7.43 15.42 -22.08
C MET A 1 6.13 14.75 -21.60
N PHE A 2 5.99 14.36 -20.33
CA PHE A 2 4.83 13.62 -19.79
C PHE A 2 3.54 14.42 -19.49
N ALA A 3 3.58 15.75 -19.55
CA ALA A 3 2.45 16.59 -19.15
C ALA A 3 1.45 16.87 -20.29
N ALA A 4 1.76 16.49 -21.53
CA ALA A 4 1.00 16.92 -22.71
C ALA A 4 -0.20 16.02 -23.05
N GLU A 5 -0.22 14.75 -22.62
CA GLU A 5 -1.19 13.77 -23.14
C GLU A 5 -2.41 13.51 -22.24
N ASN A 6 -2.35 13.85 -20.94
CA ASN A 6 -3.43 13.50 -20.02
C ASN A 6 -4.37 14.66 -19.73
N GLY A 7 -5.11 15.14 -20.75
CA GLY A 7 -6.46 15.77 -20.68
C GLY A 7 -6.90 16.65 -19.50
N LEU A 8 -6.00 17.15 -18.66
CA LEU A 8 -6.26 17.84 -17.38
C LEU A 8 -5.91 19.32 -17.51
N LYS A 9 -6.25 19.92 -18.66
CA LYS A 9 -6.16 21.38 -18.82
C LYS A 9 -7.28 22.03 -18.02
N GLY A 10 -6.92 22.66 -16.89
CA GLY A 10 -7.70 23.77 -16.34
C GLY A 10 -8.28 23.62 -14.94
N ASP A 11 -7.83 22.66 -14.11
CA ASP A 11 -8.22 22.67 -12.69
C ASP A 11 -7.30 23.62 -11.90
N PRO A 12 -7.79 24.76 -11.38
CA PRO A 12 -6.98 25.74 -10.67
C PRO A 12 -6.35 25.19 -9.38
N ARG A 13 -6.85 24.07 -8.84
CA ARG A 13 -6.26 23.41 -7.67
C ARG A 13 -5.00 22.63 -8.01
N LEU A 14 -4.94 22.06 -9.21
CA LEU A 14 -3.78 21.30 -9.68
C LEU A 14 -2.58 22.21 -9.96
N GLN A 15 -2.83 23.46 -10.33
CA GLN A 15 -1.77 24.44 -10.60
C GLN A 15 -0.97 24.76 -9.33
N GLY A 16 -1.65 25.07 -8.23
CA GLY A 16 -0.99 25.31 -6.94
C GLY A 16 -0.24 24.09 -6.39
N ILE A 17 -0.78 22.88 -6.60
CA ILE A 17 -0.12 21.62 -6.22
C ILE A 17 1.14 21.41 -7.08
N SER A 18 1.07 21.67 -8.38
CA SER A 18 2.20 21.51 -9.31
C SER A 18 3.34 22.49 -9.04
N GLU A 19 3.04 23.70 -8.55
CA GLU A 19 4.03 24.71 -8.19
C GLU A 19 4.67 24.44 -6.82
N ALA A 20 3.94 23.80 -5.89
CA ALA A 20 4.42 23.51 -4.54
C ALA A 20 5.20 22.20 -4.42
N ILE A 21 4.96 21.22 -5.31
CA ILE A 21 5.62 19.92 -5.27
C ILE A 21 6.87 19.93 -6.16
N ARG A 22 8.04 19.75 -5.54
CA ARG A 22 9.28 19.43 -6.28
C ARG A 22 9.39 17.93 -6.49
N VAL A 23 9.26 17.49 -7.73
CA VAL A 23 9.60 16.11 -8.12
C VAL A 23 11.11 15.96 -8.00
N VAL A 24 11.56 15.08 -7.10
CA VAL A 24 12.98 14.72 -6.98
C VAL A 24 13.34 13.78 -8.13
N PRO A 25 14.24 14.17 -9.06
CA PRO A 25 14.65 13.29 -10.15
C PRO A 25 15.29 12.02 -9.58
N GLY A 26 14.86 10.85 -10.07
CA GLY A 26 15.39 9.56 -9.60
C GLY A 26 14.79 9.05 -8.29
N PHE A 27 13.61 9.55 -7.89
CA PHE A 27 12.80 8.97 -6.83
C PHE A 27 11.70 8.07 -7.42
N PRO A 28 11.43 6.88 -6.83
CA PRO A 28 12.07 6.31 -5.64
C PRO A 28 13.49 5.78 -5.92
N LYS A 29 14.44 6.01 -4.99
CA LYS A 29 15.76 5.37 -5.03
C LYS A 29 15.61 3.87 -4.74
N PRO A 30 16.41 2.99 -5.37
CA PRO A 30 16.52 1.59 -4.95
C PRO A 30 16.86 1.53 -3.45
N GLY A 31 16.01 0.89 -2.65
CA GLY A 31 16.18 0.79 -1.19
C GLY A 31 15.37 1.78 -0.34
N VAL A 32 14.52 2.63 -0.93
CA VAL A 32 13.53 3.41 -0.15
C VAL A 32 12.29 2.54 0.10
N GLU A 33 12.40 1.70 1.13
CA GLU A 33 11.26 1.24 1.94
C GLU A 33 10.97 2.37 2.97
N ALA A 34 9.76 2.93 3.12
CA ALA A 34 8.44 2.41 2.78
C ALA A 34 7.49 3.40 2.10
N ARG A 35 7.00 3.09 0.88
CA ARG A 35 6.08 3.99 0.14
C ARG A 35 4.71 4.09 0.80
N GLY A 36 4.19 3.01 1.39
CA GLY A 36 2.96 3.06 2.18
C GLY A 36 3.04 4.00 3.40
N PHE A 37 4.24 4.24 3.95
CA PHE A 37 4.42 5.15 5.10
C PHE A 37 4.23 6.62 4.73
N MET A 38 4.14 6.95 3.44
CA MET A 38 3.80 8.31 3.00
C MET A 38 2.33 8.65 3.30
N PHE A 39 1.44 7.67 3.23
CA PHE A 39 0.00 7.88 3.36
C PHE A 39 -0.51 7.49 4.74
N GLY A 40 -0.08 6.33 5.23
CA GLY A 40 -0.72 5.70 6.35
C GLY A 40 -0.63 6.45 7.69
N PRO A 41 0.54 6.97 8.14
CA PRO A 41 0.61 7.81 9.34
C PRO A 41 -0.25 9.08 9.26
N SER A 42 -0.29 9.70 8.08
CA SER A 42 -1.11 10.91 7.83
C SER A 42 -2.61 10.59 7.93
N ILE A 43 -3.03 9.45 7.39
CA ILE A 43 -4.42 8.97 7.48
C ILE A 43 -4.76 8.60 8.93
N ALA A 44 -3.88 7.86 9.63
CA ALA A 44 -4.04 7.49 11.03
C ALA A 44 -4.27 8.73 11.91
N LEU A 45 -3.41 9.74 11.72
CA LEU A 45 -3.49 11.01 12.43
C LEU A 45 -4.82 11.73 12.13
N ALA A 46 -5.23 11.77 10.86
CA ALA A 46 -6.47 12.44 10.45
C ALA A 46 -7.73 11.81 11.04
N ILE A 47 -7.75 10.49 11.23
CA ILE A 47 -8.90 9.76 11.78
C ILE A 47 -8.80 9.49 13.29
N GLY A 48 -7.71 9.93 13.94
CA GLY A 48 -7.47 9.69 15.36
C GLY A 48 -7.21 8.23 15.72
N ALA A 49 -6.62 7.47 14.79
CA ALA A 49 -6.33 6.05 14.97
C ALA A 49 -4.84 5.77 15.19
N LYS A 50 -4.54 4.54 15.59
CA LYS A 50 -3.18 4.07 15.88
C LYS A 50 -2.52 3.64 14.58
N PHE A 51 -1.35 4.19 14.28
CA PHE A 51 -0.52 3.69 13.20
C PHE A 51 0.28 2.45 13.63
N VAL A 52 0.14 1.35 12.91
CA VAL A 52 0.97 0.15 13.09
C VAL A 52 1.72 -0.17 11.78
N PRO A 53 3.06 -0.15 11.81
CA PRO A 53 3.87 -0.50 10.65
C PRO A 53 3.96 -2.01 10.50
N LEU A 54 3.77 -2.50 9.26
CA LEU A 54 4.10 -3.85 8.86
C LEU A 54 5.31 -3.78 7.92
N ARG A 55 6.39 -4.50 8.25
CA ARG A 55 7.69 -4.36 7.59
C ARG A 55 8.29 -5.70 7.20
N LYS A 56 9.30 -5.68 6.34
CA LYS A 56 10.09 -6.88 6.05
C LYS A 56 10.88 -7.40 7.25
N PRO A 57 11.32 -8.67 7.18
CA PRO A 57 12.16 -9.30 8.19
C PRO A 57 13.33 -8.47 8.67
N GLY A 58 13.44 -8.34 9.99
CA GLY A 58 14.59 -7.71 10.66
C GLY A 58 14.57 -6.18 10.65
N LYS A 59 13.47 -5.54 10.23
CA LYS A 59 13.31 -4.07 10.27
C LYS A 59 12.64 -3.56 11.55
N LEU A 60 11.95 -4.44 12.28
CA LEU A 60 11.25 -4.10 13.51
C LEU A 60 12.13 -4.43 14.73
N PRO A 61 12.29 -3.51 15.71
CA PRO A 61 13.30 -3.61 16.77
C PRO A 61 12.98 -4.56 17.94
N ALA A 62 11.80 -5.14 17.98
CA ALA A 62 11.26 -5.90 19.11
C ALA A 62 10.60 -7.19 18.61
N SER A 63 9.99 -7.98 19.50
CA SER A 63 9.33 -9.23 19.13
C SER A 63 8.28 -9.01 18.03
N VAL A 64 8.30 -9.90 17.04
CA VAL A 64 7.44 -9.84 15.86
C VAL A 64 6.71 -11.16 15.64
N ILE A 65 5.56 -11.08 14.97
CA ILE A 65 4.97 -12.19 14.23
C ILE A 65 5.19 -11.99 12.74
N SER A 66 5.34 -13.08 12.00
CA SER A 66 5.63 -13.06 10.57
C SER A 66 4.62 -13.87 9.77
N GLU A 67 4.45 -13.47 8.51
CA GLU A 67 3.57 -14.11 7.55
C GLU A 67 4.22 -14.12 6.17
N GLN A 68 4.41 -15.31 5.62
CA GLN A 68 4.97 -15.49 4.29
C GLN A 68 3.86 -15.41 3.23
N TYR A 69 4.23 -14.96 2.04
CA TYR A 69 3.36 -14.92 0.88
C TYR A 69 4.15 -15.19 -0.41
N VAL A 70 3.44 -15.69 -1.40
CA VAL A 70 4.01 -16.11 -2.68
C VAL A 70 3.98 -14.94 -3.66
N LEU A 71 5.11 -14.71 -4.32
CA LEU A 71 5.26 -13.80 -5.45
C LEU A 71 5.26 -14.63 -6.75
N GLU A 72 5.22 -13.94 -7.90
CA GLU A 72 5.35 -14.60 -9.21
C GLU A 72 6.66 -15.39 -9.31
N TYR A 73 7.75 -14.83 -8.78
CA TYR A 73 9.06 -15.46 -8.73
C TYR A 73 9.61 -15.43 -7.30
N GLY A 74 9.09 -16.31 -6.44
CA GLY A 74 9.65 -16.55 -5.11
C GLY A 74 8.64 -16.36 -3.99
N THR A 75 9.16 -16.17 -2.78
CA THR A 75 8.38 -15.87 -1.59
C THR A 75 8.93 -14.64 -0.91
N ASP A 76 8.06 -13.94 -0.20
CA ASP A 76 8.43 -12.82 0.65
C ASP A 76 7.69 -12.94 1.98
N CYS A 77 8.04 -12.07 2.93
CA CYS A 77 7.60 -12.15 4.31
C CYS A 77 7.27 -10.77 4.85
N LEU A 78 6.21 -10.69 5.64
CA LEU A 78 5.79 -9.48 6.33
C LEU A 78 5.84 -9.73 7.84
N GLU A 79 6.32 -8.76 8.60
CA GLU A 79 6.44 -8.77 10.05
C GLU A 79 5.63 -7.64 10.69
N MET A 80 5.06 -7.92 11.85
CA MET A 80 4.36 -6.96 12.72
C MET A 80 4.78 -7.19 14.16
N HIS A 81 4.90 -6.13 14.96
CA HIS A 81 5.18 -6.28 16.39
C HIS A 81 4.09 -7.09 17.11
N VAL A 82 4.52 -7.99 17.99
CA VAL A 82 3.62 -8.69 18.91
C VAL A 82 2.92 -7.67 19.80
N GLY A 83 1.59 -7.74 19.88
CA GLY A 83 0.79 -6.80 20.68
C GLY A 83 0.63 -5.41 20.07
N ALA A 84 1.09 -5.19 18.82
CA ALA A 84 0.79 -3.95 18.10
C ALA A 84 -0.70 -3.74 17.90
N VAL A 85 -1.46 -4.84 17.82
CA VAL A 85 -2.92 -4.88 17.84
C VAL A 85 -3.45 -5.77 18.95
N GLN A 86 -4.66 -5.47 19.40
CA GLN A 86 -5.38 -6.26 20.40
C GLN A 86 -6.61 -6.94 19.79
N PRO A 87 -7.04 -8.08 20.33
CA PRO A 87 -8.28 -8.74 19.91
C PRO A 87 -9.49 -7.79 19.97
N GLY A 88 -10.29 -7.78 18.91
CA GLY A 88 -11.47 -6.91 18.78
C GLY A 88 -11.18 -5.49 18.28
N GLU A 89 -9.90 -5.09 18.14
CA GLU A 89 -9.57 -3.86 17.44
C GLU A 89 -9.95 -3.97 15.96
N ARG A 90 -10.48 -2.88 15.41
CA ARG A 90 -10.80 -2.74 13.99
C ARG A 90 -9.63 -2.12 13.26
N ALA A 91 -9.30 -2.66 12.10
CA ALA A 91 -8.12 -2.31 11.33
C ALA A 91 -8.46 -1.99 9.88
N LEU A 92 -7.85 -0.93 9.35
CA LEU A 92 -7.83 -0.62 7.91
C LEU A 92 -6.41 -0.84 7.39
N VAL A 93 -6.27 -1.64 6.33
CA VAL A 93 -4.97 -1.91 5.70
C VAL A 93 -4.78 -0.98 4.51
N ILE A 94 -3.70 -0.20 4.49
CA ILE A 94 -3.41 0.81 3.49
C ILE A 94 -2.08 0.52 2.82
N ASP A 95 -2.04 0.64 1.49
CA ASP A 95 -0.83 0.57 0.69
C ASP A 95 -0.83 1.62 -0.44
N ASP A 96 0.32 1.89 -1.06
CA ASP A 96 0.39 2.82 -2.18
C ASP A 96 -0.18 2.22 -3.47
N LEU A 97 0.13 0.94 -3.74
CA LEU A 97 -0.26 0.27 -4.97
C LEU A 97 -0.67 -1.18 -4.74
N ILE A 98 -1.80 -1.60 -5.31
CA ILE A 98 -2.16 -3.02 -5.41
C ILE A 98 -1.84 -3.61 -6.78
N ALA A 99 -0.98 -4.64 -6.78
CA ALA A 99 -0.64 -5.44 -7.95
C ALA A 99 -1.30 -6.83 -7.88
N THR A 100 -0.76 -7.79 -7.13
CA THR A 100 -1.36 -9.14 -7.04
C THR A 100 -2.26 -9.34 -5.83
N GLY A 101 -2.31 -8.36 -4.91
CA GLY A 101 -3.00 -8.47 -3.62
C GLY A 101 -2.36 -9.46 -2.63
N GLY A 102 -1.24 -10.09 -2.99
CA GLY A 102 -0.54 -11.06 -2.13
C GLY A 102 -0.12 -10.46 -0.79
N THR A 103 0.41 -9.24 -0.83
CA THR A 103 0.90 -8.59 0.38
C THR A 103 -0.23 -8.03 1.27
N LEU A 104 -1.30 -7.46 0.70
CA LEU A 104 -2.52 -7.13 1.45
C LEU A 104 -3.10 -8.38 2.12
N SER A 105 -3.10 -9.52 1.42
CA SER A 105 -3.56 -10.79 1.97
C SER A 105 -2.69 -11.28 3.14
N ALA A 106 -1.37 -11.06 3.08
CA ALA A 106 -0.46 -11.36 4.17
C ALA A 106 -0.71 -10.44 5.39
N ALA A 107 -0.92 -9.14 5.16
CA ALA A 107 -1.29 -8.19 6.20
C ALA A 107 -2.59 -8.59 6.90
N ILE A 108 -3.64 -8.95 6.13
CA ILE A 108 -4.91 -9.44 6.70
C ILE A 108 -4.67 -10.65 7.60
N ARG A 109 -3.87 -11.63 7.16
CA ARG A 109 -3.58 -12.83 7.95
C ARG A 109 -2.85 -12.51 9.25
N LEU A 110 -1.88 -11.60 9.24
CA LEU A 110 -1.19 -11.16 10.46
C LEU A 110 -2.14 -10.55 11.48
N LEU A 111 -3.06 -9.71 11.02
CA LEU A 111 -4.02 -9.00 11.87
C LEU A 111 -5.06 -9.95 12.45
N GLU A 112 -5.64 -10.81 11.61
CA GLU A 112 -6.63 -11.79 12.05
C GLU A 112 -6.04 -12.80 13.03
N ARG A 113 -4.75 -13.18 12.86
CA ARG A 113 -4.03 -14.03 13.82
C ARG A 113 -3.87 -13.40 15.20
N MET A 114 -3.86 -12.07 15.28
CA MET A 114 -3.85 -11.31 16.54
C MET A 114 -5.26 -10.96 17.05
N GLY A 115 -6.31 -11.43 16.36
CA GLY A 115 -7.70 -11.20 16.73
C GLY A 115 -8.26 -9.84 16.32
N ALA A 116 -7.55 -9.08 15.49
CA ALA A 116 -8.06 -7.83 14.94
C ALA A 116 -9.05 -8.09 13.79
N GLU A 117 -10.07 -7.25 13.68
CA GLU A 117 -11.03 -7.28 12.59
C GLU A 117 -10.56 -6.33 11.48
N VAL A 118 -10.07 -6.88 10.37
CA VAL A 118 -9.82 -6.07 9.18
C VAL A 118 -11.15 -5.66 8.56
N VAL A 119 -11.42 -4.36 8.53
CA VAL A 119 -12.67 -3.77 8.03
C VAL A 119 -12.60 -3.60 6.52
N GLU A 120 -11.48 -3.08 6.03
CA GLU A 120 -11.29 -2.72 4.62
C GLU A 120 -9.80 -2.69 4.28
N CYS A 121 -9.50 -2.80 2.98
CA CYS A 121 -8.20 -2.47 2.42
C CYS A 121 -8.32 -1.26 1.50
N ALA A 122 -7.34 -0.37 1.50
CA ALA A 122 -7.32 0.82 0.67
C ALA A 122 -5.97 0.98 -0.04
N CYS A 123 -6.00 1.31 -1.33
CA CYS A 123 -4.81 1.61 -2.11
C CYS A 123 -4.96 2.95 -2.86
N VAL A 124 -3.86 3.68 -3.00
CA VAL A 124 -3.85 4.92 -3.79
C VAL A 124 -3.99 4.58 -5.27
N ILE A 125 -3.24 3.60 -5.75
CA ILE A 125 -3.24 3.15 -7.14
C ILE A 125 -3.62 1.67 -7.17
N GLY A 126 -4.46 1.28 -8.13
CA GLY A 126 -4.73 -0.12 -8.37
C GLY A 126 -4.95 -0.42 -9.83
N LEU A 127 -4.60 -1.64 -10.22
CA LEU A 127 -4.76 -2.08 -11.60
C LEU A 127 -6.20 -2.57 -11.82
N PRO A 128 -6.84 -2.24 -12.95
CA PRO A 128 -8.24 -2.60 -13.21
C PRO A 128 -8.53 -4.09 -13.09
N GLU A 129 -7.60 -4.93 -13.54
CA GLU A 129 -7.69 -6.40 -13.51
C GLU A 129 -7.76 -6.96 -12.09
N VAL A 130 -7.16 -6.23 -11.14
CA VAL A 130 -6.90 -6.67 -9.77
C VAL A 130 -8.11 -6.41 -8.89
N LYS A 131 -8.83 -5.31 -9.11
CA LYS A 131 -10.04 -4.99 -8.35
C LYS A 131 -11.14 -6.05 -8.47
N GLY A 132 -11.23 -6.72 -9.62
CA GLY A 132 -12.21 -7.79 -9.87
C GLY A 132 -11.73 -9.20 -9.47
N GLN A 133 -10.42 -9.43 -9.43
CA GLN A 133 -9.85 -10.78 -9.25
C GLN A 133 -9.21 -10.99 -7.87
N CYS A 134 -8.75 -9.94 -7.20
CA CYS A 134 -8.17 -10.04 -5.87
C CYS A 134 -9.24 -10.31 -4.82
N ARG A 135 -9.40 -11.59 -4.47
CA ARG A 135 -10.15 -11.98 -3.29
C ARG A 135 -9.29 -11.75 -2.04
N LEU A 136 -9.38 -10.56 -1.45
CA LEU A 136 -8.78 -10.21 -0.16
C LEU A 136 -9.54 -10.87 1.00
N ARG A 137 -9.74 -12.20 0.94
CA ARG A 137 -10.53 -12.99 1.91
C ARG A 137 -11.94 -12.43 2.19
N GLY A 138 -12.55 -11.79 1.20
CA GLY A 138 -13.87 -11.17 1.33
C GLY A 138 -13.87 -9.77 1.96
N LYS A 139 -12.69 -9.18 2.19
CA LYS A 139 -12.57 -7.78 2.63
C LYS A 139 -12.76 -6.83 1.44
N PRO A 140 -13.48 -5.70 1.61
CA PRO A 140 -13.61 -4.70 0.57
C PRO A 140 -12.26 -4.05 0.25
N LEU A 141 -12.10 -3.64 -0.99
CA LEU A 141 -10.92 -2.94 -1.49
C LEU A 141 -11.32 -1.60 -2.10
N TYR A 142 -10.87 -0.52 -1.47
CA TYR A 142 -10.96 0.84 -2.00
C TYR A 142 -9.71 1.16 -2.84
N ILE A 143 -9.90 1.76 -4.02
CA ILE A 143 -8.82 2.21 -4.90
C ILE A 143 -9.11 3.67 -5.28
N LEU A 144 -8.17 4.57 -4.99
CA LEU A 144 -8.36 6.00 -5.26
C LEU A 144 -8.20 6.34 -6.75
N VAL A 145 -7.19 5.77 -7.42
CA VAL A 145 -6.87 6.03 -8.83
C VAL A 145 -6.66 4.72 -9.59
N GLU A 146 -7.31 4.61 -10.74
CA GLU A 146 -7.17 3.51 -11.68
C GLU A 146 -6.55 4.04 -12.99
N PRO A 147 -5.49 3.41 -13.53
CA PRO A 147 -4.93 3.80 -14.81
C PRO A 147 -5.94 3.54 -15.93
N ARG A 148 -5.99 4.46 -16.92
CA ARG A 148 -6.92 4.39 -18.05
C ARG A 148 -6.43 3.45 -19.16
N ASP A 149 -5.11 3.33 -19.32
CA ASP A 149 -4.44 2.54 -20.37
C ASP A 149 -3.40 1.59 -19.76
N MET A 150 -3.49 0.30 -20.10
CA MET A 150 -2.65 -0.77 -19.53
C MET A 150 -1.24 -0.84 -20.15
N ASP A 151 -1.06 -0.35 -21.38
CA ASP A 151 0.18 -0.47 -22.14
C ASP A 151 1.35 0.31 -21.54
N CYS A 152 1.08 1.37 -20.78
CA CYS A 152 2.11 2.19 -20.13
C CYS A 152 2.69 1.54 -18.86
N TYR A 153 2.01 0.54 -18.27
CA TYR A 153 2.31 0.05 -16.92
C TYR A 153 3.12 -1.25 -16.88
N GLN A 154 3.13 -2.05 -17.96
CA GLN A 154 3.91 -3.31 -18.02
C GLN A 154 5.42 -3.09 -17.78
N GLY A 155 5.96 -1.91 -18.13
CA GLY A 155 7.36 -1.57 -17.88
C GLY A 155 7.73 -1.30 -16.41
N MET A 156 6.77 -0.91 -15.55
CA MET A 156 7.03 -0.64 -14.12
C MET A 156 6.95 -1.91 -13.24
N MET A 157 6.25 -2.95 -13.70
CA MET A 157 5.96 -4.14 -12.89
C MET A 157 7.15 -5.09 -12.72
N ALA A 158 8.12 -5.10 -13.64
CA ALA A 158 9.22 -6.07 -13.63
C ALA A 158 10.34 -5.77 -12.60
N SER A 159 10.34 -4.61 -11.94
CA SER A 159 11.49 -4.15 -11.14
C SER A 159 11.16 -3.44 -9.83
N SER A 160 9.88 -3.17 -9.54
CA SER A 160 9.48 -2.40 -8.36
C SER A 160 8.67 -3.26 -7.43
N PRO A 161 9.33 -3.95 -6.49
CA PRO A 161 8.62 -4.87 -5.66
C PRO A 161 7.85 -4.00 -4.63
N CYS A 162 6.52 -4.11 -4.67
CA CYS A 162 5.60 -3.22 -3.96
C CYS A 162 5.56 -3.65 -2.50
N TYR A 163 6.26 -2.88 -1.69
CA TYR A 163 6.37 -3.10 -0.27
C TYR A 163 6.15 -1.74 0.36
N ASP A 164 5.09 -1.61 1.14
CA ASP A 164 5.15 -1.50 2.59
C ASP A 164 3.75 -1.17 3.14
N PHE A 165 3.32 -1.86 4.20
CA PHE A 165 1.92 -1.82 4.63
C PHE A 165 1.73 -0.94 5.85
N VAL A 166 0.61 -0.24 5.85
CA VAL A 166 0.15 0.52 7.00
C VAL A 166 -1.15 -0.07 7.49
N MET A 167 -1.25 -0.24 8.80
CA MET A 167 -2.54 -0.41 9.44
C MET A 167 -2.89 0.84 10.26
N VAL A 168 -4.15 1.28 10.13
CA VAL A 168 -4.77 2.33 10.95
C VAL A 168 -5.98 1.79 11.70
#